data_AF-K9DSI5-F1
#
_entry.id   AF-K9DSI5-F1
#
_cell.length_a   1.000
_cell.length_b   1.000
_cell.length_c   1.000
_cell.angle_alpha   90.00
_cell.angle_beta   90.00
_cell.angle_gamma   90.00
#
_symmetry.space_group_name_H-M   'P 1'
#
loop_
_entity.id
_entity.type
_entity.pdbx_description
1 polymer ?
#
loop_
_entity_poly.entity_id
_entity_poly.type
_entity_poly.pdbx_seq_one_letter_code
_entity_poly.pdbx_strand_id
1 'polypeptide(L)'
;MPVYVQHEVLGKVQDVFNADALWQAPGLALFSRRPLLRDLLERSPREQRGRAATRCFSHVTLVLPQDEVDDDRHLTRGARVRDLAQSLAALHQKDFGDLLGGDEVRYHVLGSDDLDPGEVQVKFGHAVYLPAPGEQVQYTVTASRDSAIWQPVCAIYPNQRLTLVGLDAANATFAAPGWPFGLDAGLLLVNDGPGAPLELQVRPKDSFECRFDAANGYYVLRGKGASAQRLLLKISRAGA
;
A
#
# COMPACT_ATOMS: atom_id res chain seq x y z
N MET A 1 -3.93 -6.25 -16.71
CA MET A 1 -3.57 -6.94 -15.45
C MET A 1 -4.30 -6.26 -14.31
N PRO A 2 -4.67 -6.97 -13.22
CA PRO A 2 -5.19 -6.31 -12.03
C PRO A 2 -4.12 -5.34 -11.51
N VAL A 3 -4.54 -4.12 -11.17
CA VAL A 3 -3.66 -3.14 -10.53
C VAL A 3 -3.64 -3.45 -9.04
N TYR A 4 -2.50 -3.93 -8.55
CA TYR A 4 -2.30 -4.31 -7.15
C TYR A 4 -2.19 -3.08 -6.26
N VAL A 5 -1.41 -2.09 -6.70
CA VAL A 5 -1.22 -0.80 -6.05
C VAL A 5 -1.36 0.27 -7.13
N GLN A 6 -2.22 1.24 -6.86
CA GLN A 6 -2.28 2.50 -7.57
C GLN A 6 -1.53 3.53 -6.77
N HIS A 7 -0.77 4.34 -7.48
CA HIS A 7 0.12 5.33 -6.91
C HIS A 7 0.05 6.58 -7.77
N GLU A 8 -0.25 7.72 -7.14
CA GLU A 8 -0.30 9.03 -7.78
C GLU A 8 0.26 10.10 -6.85
N VAL A 9 0.85 11.15 -7.43
CA VAL A 9 1.36 12.31 -6.70
C VAL A 9 0.50 13.52 -7.00
N LEU A 10 -0.13 14.07 -5.96
CA LEU A 10 -0.92 15.30 -6.01
C LEU A 10 0.01 16.49 -5.75
N GLY A 11 0.32 17.26 -6.79
CA GLY A 11 1.24 18.40 -6.69
C GLY A 11 0.57 19.75 -6.43
N LYS A 12 1.34 20.68 -5.85
CA LYS A 12 0.99 22.07 -5.55
C LYS A 12 -0.30 22.21 -4.73
N VAL A 13 -0.37 21.43 -3.66
CA VAL A 13 -1.33 21.57 -2.57
C VAL A 13 -0.78 22.64 -1.62
N GLN A 14 -1.55 23.70 -1.36
CA GLN A 14 -1.08 24.79 -0.49
C GLN A 14 -0.98 24.37 0.98
N ASP A 15 -1.94 23.55 1.43
CA ASP A 15 -1.94 22.96 2.76
C ASP A 15 -2.21 21.46 2.63
N VAL A 16 -1.16 20.65 2.87
CA VAL A 16 -1.22 19.19 2.74
C VAL A 16 -2.14 18.54 3.79
N PHE A 17 -2.56 19.29 4.82
CA PHE A 17 -3.53 18.84 5.83
C PHE A 17 -4.97 19.27 5.52
N ASN A 18 -5.21 19.97 4.41
CA ASN A 18 -6.55 20.37 4.01
C ASN A 18 -7.25 19.25 3.24
N ALA A 19 -8.14 18.53 3.92
CA ALA A 19 -8.88 17.40 3.36
C ALA A 19 -9.70 17.79 2.12
N ASP A 20 -10.42 18.91 2.15
CA ASP A 20 -11.21 19.38 1.01
C ASP A 20 -10.33 19.66 -0.21
N ALA A 21 -9.17 20.31 0.00
CA ALA A 21 -8.23 20.60 -1.07
C ALA A 21 -7.65 19.35 -1.75
N LEU A 22 -7.48 18.26 -1.00
CA LEU A 22 -7.08 16.96 -1.54
C LEU A 22 -8.24 16.19 -2.18
N TRP A 23 -9.45 16.35 -1.64
CA TRP A 23 -10.63 15.59 -2.05
C TRP A 23 -11.22 16.10 -3.37
N GLN A 24 -11.58 17.38 -3.43
CA GLN A 24 -12.22 18.00 -4.59
C GLN A 24 -11.94 19.52 -4.65
N ALA A 25 -11.76 20.07 -5.85
CA ALA A 25 -11.53 21.50 -6.01
C ALA A 25 -12.77 22.29 -5.56
N PRO A 26 -12.63 23.38 -4.79
CA PRO A 26 -13.74 24.24 -4.46
C PRO A 26 -14.27 24.96 -5.72
N GLY A 27 -15.56 24.81 -6.04
CA GLY A 27 -16.25 25.62 -7.05
C GLY A 27 -15.85 25.35 -8.52
N LEU A 28 -16.22 26.28 -9.42
CA LEU A 28 -16.12 26.26 -10.89
C LEU A 28 -14.68 26.14 -11.48
N ALA A 29 -13.78 25.42 -10.83
CA ALA A 29 -12.44 25.10 -11.32
C ALA A 29 -12.48 24.02 -12.43
N LEU A 30 -13.32 24.22 -13.45
CA LEU A 30 -13.37 23.42 -14.69
C LEU A 30 -12.03 23.43 -15.48
N PHE A 31 -11.05 24.21 -15.02
CA PHE A 31 -9.75 24.39 -15.67
C PHE A 31 -8.57 23.80 -14.90
N SER A 32 -8.77 23.26 -13.69
CA SER A 32 -7.71 22.53 -12.99
C SER A 32 -7.63 21.12 -13.55
N ARG A 33 -6.61 20.86 -14.40
CA ARG A 33 -6.35 19.53 -14.99
C ARG A 33 -5.74 18.52 -14.00
N ARG A 34 -5.64 18.85 -12.72
CA ARG A 34 -4.99 17.96 -11.74
C ARG A 34 -5.99 16.93 -11.24
N PRO A 35 -5.65 15.63 -11.29
CA PRO A 35 -6.47 14.63 -10.61
C PRO A 35 -6.47 14.94 -9.11
N LEU A 36 -7.62 14.85 -8.49
CA LEU A 36 -7.79 14.93 -7.04
C LEU A 36 -8.14 13.54 -6.50
N LEU A 37 -8.10 13.36 -5.18
CA LEU A 37 -8.32 12.04 -4.58
C LEU A 37 -9.67 11.44 -4.98
N ARG A 38 -10.74 12.25 -4.99
CA ARG A 38 -12.07 11.80 -5.44
C ARG A 38 -12.06 11.34 -6.89
N ASP A 39 -11.44 12.10 -7.79
CA ASP A 39 -11.34 11.75 -9.21
C ASP A 39 -10.54 10.46 -9.43
N LEU A 40 -9.47 10.25 -8.65
CA LEU A 40 -8.66 9.04 -8.70
C LEU A 40 -9.48 7.81 -8.30
N LEU A 41 -10.22 7.89 -7.19
CA LEU A 41 -11.09 6.79 -6.73
C LEU A 41 -12.23 6.50 -7.71
N GLU A 42 -12.83 7.53 -8.31
CA GLU A 42 -13.92 7.39 -9.27
C GLU A 42 -13.46 6.71 -10.57
N ARG A 43 -12.25 7.04 -11.06
CA ARG A 43 -11.69 6.48 -12.30
C ARG A 43 -11.08 5.09 -12.12
N SER A 44 -10.89 4.69 -10.88
CA SER A 44 -10.23 3.44 -10.51
C SER A 44 -11.09 2.62 -9.56
N PRO A 45 -12.27 2.14 -10.01
CA PRO A 45 -13.13 1.33 -9.18
C PRO A 45 -12.44 0.01 -8.84
N ARG A 46 -12.70 -0.48 -7.62
CA ARG A 46 -12.25 -1.80 -7.17
C ARG A 46 -12.87 -2.91 -8.02
N GLU A 47 -14.16 -2.78 -8.30
CA GLU A 47 -14.90 -3.69 -9.18
C GLU A 47 -15.74 -2.89 -10.16
N GLN A 48 -15.81 -3.36 -11.40
CA GLN A 48 -16.64 -2.77 -12.45
C GLN A 48 -17.49 -3.86 -13.11
N ARG A 49 -18.75 -3.53 -13.41
CA ARG A 49 -19.65 -4.35 -14.22
C ARG A 49 -19.91 -3.62 -15.54
N GLY A 50 -19.26 -4.08 -16.60
CA GLY A 50 -19.25 -3.34 -17.87
C GLY A 50 -18.51 -2.01 -17.70
N ARG A 51 -19.21 -0.89 -17.88
CA ARG A 51 -18.66 0.47 -17.69
C ARG A 51 -19.03 1.10 -16.34
N ALA A 52 -19.87 0.45 -15.53
CA ALA A 52 -20.32 0.98 -14.26
C ALA A 52 -19.43 0.47 -13.12
N ALA A 53 -18.98 1.39 -12.26
CA ALA A 53 -18.34 1.03 -11.00
C ALA A 53 -19.36 0.33 -10.09
N THR A 54 -18.97 -0.80 -9.50
CA THR A 54 -19.78 -1.55 -8.54
C THR A 54 -19.16 -1.60 -7.15
N ARG A 55 -17.84 -1.40 -7.03
CA ARG A 55 -17.18 -1.19 -5.75
C ARG A 55 -16.09 -0.11 -5.81
N CYS A 56 -15.94 0.64 -4.72
CA CYS A 56 -14.82 1.56 -4.48
C CYS A 56 -13.76 0.89 -3.59
N PHE A 57 -12.53 1.39 -3.61
CA PHE A 57 -11.50 1.02 -2.62
C PHE A 57 -11.75 1.79 -1.32
N SER A 58 -11.74 1.11 -0.17
CA SER A 58 -12.00 1.74 1.13
C SER A 58 -10.73 2.07 1.92
N HIS A 59 -9.58 1.55 1.52
CA HIS A 59 -8.30 1.74 2.21
C HIS A 59 -7.35 2.60 1.38
N VAL A 60 -6.88 3.69 1.97
CA VAL A 60 -6.01 4.67 1.30
C VAL A 60 -4.86 5.06 2.23
N THR A 61 -3.63 4.99 1.71
CA THR A 61 -2.45 5.55 2.36
C THR A 61 -2.09 6.87 1.71
N LEU A 62 -1.91 7.90 2.53
CA LEU A 62 -1.36 9.19 2.15
C LEU A 62 0.06 9.28 2.64
N VAL A 63 0.94 9.81 1.81
CA VAL A 63 2.31 10.16 2.22
C VAL A 63 2.47 11.65 2.03
N LEU A 64 2.84 12.34 3.10
CA LEU A 64 3.10 13.77 3.15
C LEU A 64 4.62 13.99 3.25
N PRO A 65 5.11 15.21 2.96
CA PRO A 65 6.51 15.54 3.21
C PRO A 65 6.86 15.32 4.69
N GLN A 66 8.02 14.72 4.96
CA GLN A 66 8.44 14.34 6.31
C GLN A 66 8.47 15.55 7.26
N ASP A 67 8.98 16.69 6.78
CA ASP A 67 9.04 17.95 7.54
C ASP A 67 7.67 18.39 8.06
N GLU A 68 6.62 18.31 7.23
CA GLU A 68 5.24 18.67 7.62
C GLU A 68 4.69 17.75 8.72
N VAL A 69 5.01 16.45 8.65
CA VAL A 69 4.58 15.46 9.64
C VAL A 69 5.33 15.65 10.96
N ASP A 70 6.62 15.94 10.90
CA ASP A 70 7.43 16.20 12.09
C ASP A 70 7.03 17.52 12.75
N ASP A 71 6.75 18.57 11.98
CA ASP A 71 6.20 19.82 12.49
C ASP A 71 4.83 19.61 13.17
N ASP A 72 3.92 18.86 12.55
CA ASP A 72 2.64 18.50 13.18
C ASP A 72 2.84 17.72 14.49
N ARG A 73 3.82 16.81 14.50
CA ARG A 73 4.19 16.04 15.69
C ARG A 73 4.71 16.95 16.81
N HIS A 74 5.58 17.89 16.49
CA HIS A 74 6.19 18.78 17.48
C HIS A 74 5.23 19.86 17.99
N LEU A 75 4.43 20.44 17.10
CA LEU A 75 3.58 21.60 17.41
C LEU A 75 2.20 21.21 17.91
N THR A 76 1.59 20.14 17.38
CA THR A 76 0.20 19.75 17.69
C THR A 76 0.06 18.33 18.26
N ARG A 77 1.18 17.61 18.43
CA ARG A 77 1.18 16.19 18.81
C ARG A 77 0.43 15.32 17.78
N GLY A 78 0.60 15.62 16.50
CA GLY A 78 0.04 14.82 15.41
C GLY A 78 -1.47 15.01 15.22
N ALA A 79 -2.04 16.14 15.68
CA ALA A 79 -3.48 16.37 15.59
C ALA A 79 -3.92 16.57 14.14
N ARG A 80 -3.16 17.31 13.34
CA ARG A 80 -3.54 17.58 11.94
C ARG A 80 -3.51 16.32 11.10
N VAL A 81 -2.55 15.41 11.33
CA VAL A 81 -2.52 14.08 10.72
C VAL A 81 -3.80 13.29 11.02
N ARG A 82 -4.24 13.26 12.30
CA ARG A 82 -5.45 12.54 12.71
C ARG A 82 -6.70 13.17 12.11
N ASP A 83 -6.81 14.49 12.16
CA ASP A 83 -7.96 15.23 11.65
C ASP A 83 -8.09 15.09 10.12
N LEU A 84 -6.96 15.08 9.40
CA LEU A 84 -6.90 14.82 7.97
C LEU A 84 -7.47 13.43 7.63
N ALA A 85 -6.98 12.39 8.31
CA ALA A 85 -7.43 11.02 8.07
C ALA A 85 -8.95 10.86 8.35
N GLN A 86 -9.45 11.45 9.43
CA GLN A 86 -10.88 11.41 9.78
C GLN A 86 -11.74 12.18 8.78
N SER A 87 -11.31 13.39 8.39
CA SER A 87 -12.04 14.23 7.45
C SER A 87 -12.15 13.59 6.07
N LEU A 88 -11.06 12.99 5.58
CA LEU A 88 -11.06 12.25 4.33
C LEU A 88 -11.92 10.99 4.38
N ALA A 89 -11.90 10.25 5.50
CA ALA A 89 -12.79 9.11 5.68
C ALA A 89 -14.27 9.53 5.62
N ALA A 90 -14.62 10.66 6.24
CA ALA A 90 -15.98 11.19 6.21
C ALA A 90 -16.41 11.63 4.79
N LEU A 91 -15.55 12.33 4.06
CA LEU A 91 -15.81 12.73 2.66
C LEU A 91 -15.96 11.51 1.74
N HIS A 92 -15.10 10.51 1.91
CA HIS A 92 -15.17 9.26 1.17
C HIS A 92 -16.49 8.52 1.44
N GLN A 93 -16.85 8.34 2.71
CA GLN A 93 -18.10 7.69 3.08
C GLN A 93 -19.33 8.44 2.53
N LYS A 94 -19.29 9.77 2.52
CA LYS A 94 -20.35 10.62 1.98
C LYS A 94 -20.52 10.44 0.47
N ASP A 95 -19.43 10.44 -0.29
CA ASP A 95 -19.49 10.47 -1.76
C ASP A 95 -19.57 9.08 -2.40
N PHE A 96 -18.97 8.06 -1.77
CA PHE A 96 -18.90 6.69 -2.31
C PHE A 96 -19.62 5.66 -1.43
N GLY A 97 -20.44 6.09 -0.46
CA GLY A 97 -21.12 5.21 0.50
C GLY A 97 -21.81 4.00 -0.13
N ASP A 98 -22.53 4.22 -1.23
CA ASP A 98 -23.25 3.17 -1.96
C ASP A 98 -22.32 2.15 -2.64
N LEU A 99 -21.08 2.52 -2.93
CA LEU A 99 -20.07 1.70 -3.60
C LEU A 99 -19.11 1.00 -2.63
N LEU A 100 -19.16 1.31 -1.33
CA LEU A 100 -18.30 0.66 -0.34
C LEU A 100 -18.79 -0.74 0.02
N GLY A 101 -20.07 -1.06 -0.21
CA GLY A 101 -20.62 -2.38 0.05
C GLY A 101 -20.49 -2.83 1.52
N GLY A 102 -20.50 -1.86 2.44
CA GLY A 102 -20.31 -2.08 3.89
C GLY A 102 -18.86 -2.10 4.37
N ASP A 103 -17.88 -1.95 3.47
CA ASP A 103 -16.47 -1.87 3.86
C ASP A 103 -16.20 -0.58 4.64
N GLU A 104 -15.46 -0.67 5.75
CA GLU A 104 -15.05 0.48 6.55
C GLU A 104 -13.98 1.28 5.80
N VAL A 105 -14.17 2.61 5.73
CA VAL A 105 -13.19 3.51 5.13
C VAL A 105 -12.05 3.76 6.11
N ARG A 106 -10.82 3.52 5.68
CA ARG A 106 -9.62 3.74 6.50
C ARG A 106 -8.59 4.55 5.74
N TYR A 107 -8.03 5.52 6.44
CA TYR A 107 -6.92 6.34 5.97
C TYR A 107 -5.73 6.16 6.89
N HIS A 108 -4.56 6.05 6.28
CA HIS A 108 -3.29 6.08 7.00
C HIS A 108 -2.42 7.18 6.41
N VAL A 109 -1.80 7.99 7.25
CA VAL A 109 -0.96 9.09 6.84
C VAL A 109 0.46 8.81 7.33
N LEU A 110 1.42 8.90 6.43
CA LEU A 110 2.85 8.68 6.66
C LEU A 110 3.64 9.92 6.23
N GLY A 111 4.85 10.07 6.76
CA GLY A 111 5.85 11.02 6.26
C GLY A 111 6.86 10.34 5.35
N SER A 112 7.44 11.10 4.42
CA SER A 112 8.55 10.67 3.56
C SER A 112 9.43 11.85 3.15
N ASP A 113 10.74 11.61 3.12
CA ASP A 113 11.75 12.55 2.64
C ASP A 113 11.82 12.63 1.11
N ASP A 114 11.07 11.76 0.40
CA ASP A 114 11.10 11.65 -1.07
C ASP A 114 10.08 12.59 -1.75
N LEU A 115 9.40 13.47 -1.00
CA LEU A 115 8.36 14.36 -1.50
C LEU A 115 8.77 15.82 -1.39
N ASP A 116 8.52 16.58 -2.47
CA ASP A 116 8.72 18.02 -2.47
C ASP A 116 7.61 18.73 -1.63
N PRO A 117 7.88 19.94 -1.12
CA PRO A 117 6.87 20.73 -0.41
C PRO A 117 5.59 20.94 -1.25
N GLY A 118 4.43 20.66 -0.63
CA GLY A 118 3.13 20.74 -1.29
C GLY A 118 2.82 19.59 -2.25
N GLU A 119 3.61 18.52 -2.24
CA GLU A 119 3.28 17.23 -2.85
C GLU A 119 2.66 16.28 -1.83
N VAL A 120 1.66 15.52 -2.28
CA VAL A 120 1.04 14.46 -1.48
C VAL A 120 0.96 13.19 -2.32
N GLN A 121 1.57 12.12 -1.84
CA GLN A 121 1.45 10.81 -2.46
C GLN A 121 0.16 10.14 -2.01
N VAL A 122 -0.54 9.50 -2.94
CA VAL A 122 -1.73 8.68 -2.65
C VAL A 122 -1.47 7.26 -3.10
N LYS A 123 -1.77 6.29 -2.23
CA LYS A 123 -1.73 4.86 -2.54
C LYS A 123 -3.03 4.18 -2.14
N PHE A 124 -3.59 3.41 -3.06
CA PHE A 124 -4.74 2.53 -2.82
C PHE A 124 -4.71 1.37 -3.81
N GLY A 125 -5.54 0.35 -3.63
CA GLY A 125 -5.58 -0.78 -4.56
C GLY A 125 -5.83 -2.10 -3.85
N HIS A 126 -5.80 -3.18 -4.62
CA HIS A 126 -6.13 -4.52 -4.13
C HIS A 126 -5.14 -5.06 -3.08
N ALA A 127 -3.89 -4.59 -3.11
CA ALA A 127 -2.84 -4.97 -2.19
C ALA A 127 -2.56 -3.89 -1.12
N VAL A 128 -3.35 -2.82 -1.07
CA VAL A 128 -3.31 -1.81 -0.01
C VAL A 128 -4.35 -2.18 1.04
N TYR A 129 -3.89 -2.48 2.25
CA TYR A 129 -4.73 -2.89 3.35
C TYR A 129 -4.32 -2.17 4.62
N LEU A 130 -5.31 -1.59 5.31
CA LEU A 130 -5.14 -0.96 6.61
C LEU A 130 -5.88 -1.80 7.66
N PRO A 131 -5.17 -2.36 8.66
CA PRO A 131 -5.79 -3.23 9.64
C PRO A 131 -6.81 -2.50 10.50
N ALA A 132 -7.82 -3.24 10.94
CA ALA A 132 -8.80 -2.71 11.88
C ALA A 132 -8.14 -2.47 13.24
N PRO A 133 -8.66 -1.55 14.07
CA PRO A 133 -8.22 -1.43 15.45
C PRO A 133 -8.32 -2.78 16.18
N GLY A 134 -7.20 -3.23 16.75
CA GLY A 134 -7.11 -4.51 17.48
C GLY A 134 -7.00 -5.76 16.60
N GLU A 135 -6.98 -5.63 15.26
CA GLU A 135 -6.73 -6.76 14.37
C GLU A 135 -5.33 -7.33 14.62
N GLN A 136 -5.26 -8.64 14.85
CA GLN A 136 -4.01 -9.32 15.17
C GLN A 136 -3.27 -9.72 13.90
N VAL A 137 -1.94 -9.60 13.95
CA VAL A 137 -1.07 -10.08 12.87
C VAL A 137 -1.27 -11.58 12.69
N GLN A 138 -1.41 -12.05 11.44
CA GLN A 138 -1.49 -13.47 11.11
C GLN A 138 -0.11 -14.02 10.71
N TYR A 139 0.64 -13.26 9.91
CA TYR A 139 2.00 -13.62 9.49
C TYR A 139 2.96 -12.45 9.60
N THR A 140 4.21 -12.74 9.93
CA THR A 140 5.34 -11.82 9.82
C THR A 140 6.25 -12.29 8.70
N VAL A 141 6.58 -11.38 7.78
CA VAL A 141 7.47 -11.61 6.65
C VAL A 141 8.80 -10.92 6.93
N THR A 142 9.89 -11.68 6.84
CA THR A 142 11.26 -11.16 6.95
C THR A 142 12.09 -11.58 5.74
N ALA A 143 13.09 -10.77 5.40
CA ALA A 143 14.00 -11.01 4.29
C ALA A 143 15.46 -11.05 4.75
N SER A 144 16.28 -11.83 4.06
CA SER A 144 17.72 -11.93 4.31
C SER A 144 18.48 -12.21 3.01
N ARG A 145 19.72 -11.73 2.90
CA ARG A 145 20.61 -12.07 1.77
C ARG A 145 21.54 -13.25 2.08
N ASP A 146 21.84 -13.45 3.36
CA ASP A 146 22.90 -14.33 3.85
C ASP A 146 22.43 -15.39 4.85
N SER A 147 21.15 -15.38 5.25
CA SER A 147 20.53 -16.20 6.31
C SER A 147 21.01 -15.91 7.74
N ALA A 148 21.95 -14.99 7.92
CA ALA A 148 22.48 -14.60 9.23
C ALA A 148 21.67 -13.43 9.82
N ILE A 149 21.35 -12.43 9.00
CA ILE A 149 20.58 -11.25 9.43
C ILE A 149 19.23 -11.24 8.71
N TRP A 150 18.15 -11.24 9.48
CA TRP A 150 16.77 -11.19 8.99
C TRP A 150 16.16 -9.82 9.29
N GLN A 151 15.76 -9.12 8.23
CA GLN A 151 15.17 -7.80 8.33
C GLN A 151 13.64 -7.89 8.15
N PRO A 152 12.85 -7.14 8.93
CA PRO A 152 11.41 -7.11 8.74
C PRO A 152 11.04 -6.55 7.37
N VAL A 153 10.06 -7.17 6.71
CA VAL A 153 9.45 -6.66 5.47
C VAL A 153 8.06 -6.12 5.77
N CYS A 154 7.18 -6.97 6.28
CA CYS A 154 5.80 -6.60 6.60
C CYS A 154 5.11 -7.60 7.53
N ALA A 155 3.98 -7.16 8.08
CA ALA A 155 2.98 -8.01 8.70
C ALA A 155 1.81 -8.24 7.72
N ILE A 156 1.19 -9.41 7.77
CA ILE A 156 -0.02 -9.75 7.00
C ILE A 156 -1.14 -10.05 8.00
N TYR A 157 -2.31 -9.46 7.74
CA TYR A 157 -3.50 -9.57 8.58
C TYR A 157 -4.54 -10.54 8.01
N PRO A 158 -5.43 -11.10 8.84
CA PRO A 158 -6.41 -12.10 8.42
C PRO A 158 -7.31 -11.68 7.26
N ASN A 159 -7.71 -10.41 7.19
CA ASN A 159 -8.57 -9.90 6.11
C ASN A 159 -7.78 -9.23 4.96
N GLN A 160 -6.44 -9.20 5.06
CA GLN A 160 -5.57 -8.71 4.00
C GLN A 160 -5.38 -9.80 2.95
N ARG A 161 -6.16 -9.74 1.86
CA ARG A 161 -6.12 -10.76 0.82
C ARG A 161 -4.82 -10.78 0.00
N LEU A 162 -4.29 -9.61 -0.33
CA LEU A 162 -3.14 -9.48 -1.23
C LEU A 162 -2.09 -8.57 -0.60
N THR A 163 -0.82 -8.94 -0.76
CA THR A 163 0.34 -8.12 -0.40
C THR A 163 1.36 -8.20 -1.52
N LEU A 164 1.75 -7.07 -2.09
CA LEU A 164 2.79 -7.01 -3.10
C LEU A 164 4.11 -6.55 -2.45
N VAL A 165 5.13 -7.39 -2.54
CA VAL A 165 6.49 -7.06 -2.07
C VAL A 165 7.39 -6.84 -3.28
N GLY A 166 8.20 -5.77 -3.27
CA GLY A 166 9.06 -5.40 -4.38
C GLY A 166 10.26 -4.56 -3.97
N LEU A 167 10.87 -3.87 -4.94
CA LEU A 167 12.04 -3.02 -4.70
C LEU A 167 11.69 -1.71 -4.00
N ASP A 168 10.64 -1.03 -4.46
CA ASP A 168 10.27 0.30 -4.01
C ASP A 168 8.86 0.34 -3.43
N ALA A 169 8.61 1.36 -2.60
CA ALA A 169 7.31 1.55 -1.97
C ALA A 169 6.29 2.24 -2.88
N ALA A 170 6.67 2.73 -4.06
CA ALA A 170 5.76 3.40 -4.99
C ALA A 170 4.94 2.37 -5.80
N ASN A 171 5.56 1.25 -6.16
CA ASN A 171 5.02 0.20 -7.02
C ASN A 171 4.64 -1.08 -6.25
N ALA A 172 5.10 -1.23 -4.99
CA ALA A 172 4.76 -2.34 -4.12
C ALA A 172 4.00 -1.88 -2.86
N THR A 173 3.29 -2.80 -2.21
CA THR A 173 2.73 -2.55 -0.87
C THR A 173 3.87 -2.31 0.13
N PHE A 174 4.92 -3.13 0.04
CA PHE A 174 6.10 -3.03 0.89
C PHE A 174 7.37 -3.22 0.08
N ALA A 175 8.37 -2.36 0.31
CA ALA A 175 9.71 -2.54 -0.20
C ALA A 175 10.46 -3.56 0.68
N ALA A 176 11.05 -4.59 0.07
CA ALA A 176 11.88 -5.56 0.77
C ALA A 176 13.35 -5.10 0.80
N PRO A 177 14.00 -5.08 1.99
CA PRO A 177 15.41 -4.74 2.07
C PRO A 177 16.29 -5.65 1.22
N GLY A 178 17.15 -5.05 0.40
CA GLY A 178 18.10 -5.78 -0.44
C GLY A 178 17.49 -6.52 -1.64
N TRP A 179 16.28 -6.14 -2.07
CA TRP A 179 15.61 -6.70 -3.24
C TRP A 179 16.48 -6.58 -4.51
N PRO A 180 16.88 -7.71 -5.14
CA PRO A 180 17.86 -7.67 -6.24
C PRO A 180 17.24 -7.82 -7.64
N PHE A 181 15.92 -7.95 -7.77
CA PHE A 181 15.26 -8.39 -9.01
C PHE A 181 14.80 -7.26 -9.94
N GLY A 182 15.11 -6.00 -9.62
CA GLY A 182 14.68 -4.81 -10.36
C GLY A 182 13.32 -4.26 -9.91
N LEU A 183 12.94 -3.12 -10.50
CA LEU A 183 11.73 -2.36 -10.15
C LEU A 183 10.43 -3.07 -10.56
N ASP A 184 10.44 -3.71 -11.72
CA ASP A 184 9.24 -4.34 -12.29
C ASP A 184 8.94 -5.71 -11.65
N ALA A 185 9.90 -6.31 -10.95
CA ALA A 185 9.74 -7.61 -10.33
C ALA A 185 9.19 -7.48 -8.91
N GLY A 186 8.13 -8.24 -8.62
CA GLY A 186 7.49 -8.32 -7.32
C GLY A 186 7.09 -9.75 -6.94
N LEU A 187 6.91 -9.96 -5.65
CA LEU A 187 6.32 -11.18 -5.07
C LEU A 187 4.94 -10.83 -4.52
N LEU A 188 3.91 -11.44 -5.10
CA LEU A 188 2.55 -11.34 -4.60
C LEU A 188 2.32 -12.45 -3.56
N LEU A 189 1.97 -12.06 -2.35
CA LEU A 189 1.48 -12.95 -1.31
C LEU A 189 -0.05 -12.94 -1.36
N VAL A 190 -0.66 -14.11 -1.45
CA VAL A 190 -2.11 -14.31 -1.52
C VAL A 190 -2.56 -15.01 -0.25
N ASN A 191 -3.42 -14.33 0.50
CA ASN A 191 -4.04 -14.82 1.73
C ASN A 191 -5.53 -15.04 1.47
N ASP A 192 -5.94 -16.29 1.27
CA ASP A 192 -7.34 -16.63 1.10
C ASP A 192 -8.10 -16.75 2.43
N GLY A 193 -7.48 -16.33 3.54
CA GLY A 193 -8.14 -16.08 4.82
C GLY A 193 -7.43 -16.68 6.04
N PRO A 194 -8.01 -16.53 7.24
CA PRO A 194 -7.38 -16.88 8.53
C PRO A 194 -6.87 -18.32 8.67
N GLY A 195 -7.41 -19.25 7.89
CA GLY A 195 -7.07 -20.68 7.91
C GLY A 195 -6.32 -21.19 6.68
N ALA A 196 -6.21 -20.39 5.62
CA ALA A 196 -5.56 -20.80 4.38
C ALA A 196 -4.03 -20.65 4.49
N PRO A 197 -3.23 -21.55 3.89
CA PRO A 197 -1.81 -21.30 3.74
C PRO A 197 -1.59 -20.08 2.84
N LEU A 198 -0.57 -19.28 3.16
CA LEU A 198 -0.21 -18.14 2.34
C LEU A 198 0.45 -18.61 1.04
N GLU A 199 -0.12 -18.24 -0.10
CA GLU A 199 0.45 -18.58 -1.41
C GLU A 199 1.38 -17.47 -1.92
N LEU A 200 2.45 -17.86 -2.60
CA LEU A 200 3.45 -16.95 -3.13
C LEU A 200 3.46 -17.04 -4.65
N GLN A 201 3.35 -15.89 -5.32
CA GLN A 201 3.32 -15.82 -6.77
C GLN A 201 4.25 -14.73 -7.29
N VAL A 202 5.15 -15.10 -8.20
CA VAL A 202 6.08 -14.17 -8.84
C VAL A 202 5.32 -13.31 -9.87
N ARG A 203 5.63 -12.01 -9.91
CA ARG A 203 5.04 -11.01 -10.80
C ARG A 203 6.12 -10.10 -11.42
N PRO A 204 6.09 -9.85 -12.75
CA PRO A 204 5.47 -10.67 -13.79
C PRO A 204 5.85 -12.14 -13.64
N LYS A 205 5.02 -13.05 -14.17
CA LYS A 205 5.35 -14.47 -14.14
C LYS A 205 6.75 -14.66 -14.74
N ASP A 206 7.54 -15.54 -14.14
CA ASP A 206 8.86 -15.88 -14.65
C ASP A 206 9.91 -14.75 -14.57
N SER A 207 9.70 -13.67 -13.79
CA SER A 207 10.73 -12.64 -13.57
C SER A 207 11.91 -13.12 -12.70
N PHE A 208 11.63 -13.97 -11.71
CA PHE A 208 12.62 -14.68 -10.89
C PHE A 208 12.06 -16.05 -10.45
N GLU A 209 12.91 -16.91 -9.93
CA GLU A 209 12.50 -18.19 -9.33
C GLU A 209 12.16 -17.99 -7.85
N CYS A 210 11.07 -18.59 -7.38
CA CYS A 210 10.72 -18.64 -5.96
C CYS A 210 10.44 -20.10 -5.58
N ARG A 211 11.22 -20.64 -4.64
CA ARG A 211 11.09 -22.04 -4.20
C ARG A 211 11.17 -22.12 -2.68
N PHE A 212 10.26 -22.89 -2.08
CA PHE A 212 10.34 -23.21 -0.66
C PHE A 212 11.46 -24.22 -0.39
N ASP A 213 12.33 -23.90 0.56
CA ASP A 213 13.35 -24.81 1.09
C ASP A 213 12.86 -25.36 2.44
N ALA A 214 12.28 -26.56 2.41
CA ALA A 214 11.75 -27.22 3.59
C ALA A 214 12.83 -27.57 4.63
N ALA A 215 14.09 -27.75 4.21
CA ALA A 215 15.17 -28.08 5.15
C ALA A 215 15.52 -26.89 6.04
N ASN A 216 15.40 -25.67 5.50
CA ASN A 216 15.75 -24.44 6.20
C ASN A 216 14.53 -23.60 6.65
N GLY A 217 13.32 -23.93 6.20
CA GLY A 217 12.08 -23.28 6.61
C GLY A 217 11.89 -21.87 6.04
N TYR A 218 12.46 -21.57 4.87
CA TYR A 218 12.29 -20.29 4.17
C TYR A 218 12.19 -20.47 2.66
N TYR A 219 11.69 -19.45 1.97
CA TYR A 219 11.70 -19.37 0.51
C TYR A 219 13.02 -18.82 0.01
N VAL A 220 13.53 -19.39 -1.08
CA VAL A 220 14.72 -18.93 -1.79
C VAL A 220 14.26 -18.30 -3.10
N LEU A 221 14.51 -17.00 -3.25
CA LEU A 221 14.25 -16.24 -4.47
C LEU A 221 15.58 -16.11 -5.24
N ARG A 222 15.59 -16.43 -6.53
CA ARG A 222 16.80 -16.39 -7.39
C ARG A 222 16.54 -15.70 -8.72
N GLY A 223 17.44 -14.79 -9.10
CA GLY A 223 17.41 -14.12 -10.40
C GLY A 223 17.77 -15.08 -11.53
N LYS A 224 17.34 -14.77 -12.76
CA LYS A 224 17.56 -15.62 -13.95
C LYS A 224 18.89 -15.34 -14.69
N GLY A 225 19.74 -14.46 -14.16
CA GLY A 225 20.99 -14.03 -14.79
C GLY A 225 22.25 -14.71 -14.22
N ALA A 226 23.41 -14.40 -14.82
CA ALA A 226 24.72 -14.92 -14.41
C ALA A 226 25.20 -14.42 -13.03
N SER A 227 24.59 -13.36 -12.51
CA SER A 227 24.84 -12.90 -11.14
C SER A 227 24.03 -13.73 -10.15
N ALA A 228 24.67 -14.17 -9.06
CA ALA A 228 24.04 -14.93 -7.97
C ALA A 228 23.10 -14.05 -7.12
N GLN A 229 22.17 -13.34 -7.77
CA GLN A 229 21.14 -12.55 -7.10
C GLN A 229 20.21 -13.50 -6.35
N ARG A 230 20.28 -13.42 -5.03
CA ARG A 230 19.49 -14.25 -4.12
C ARG A 230 18.91 -13.39 -3.00
N LEU A 231 17.65 -13.66 -2.69
CA LEU A 231 16.99 -13.17 -1.49
C LEU A 231 16.30 -14.36 -0.81
N LEU A 232 16.39 -14.43 0.50
CA LEU A 232 15.70 -15.41 1.32
C LEU A 232 14.52 -14.72 1.98
N LEU A 233 13.35 -15.37 1.98
CA LEU A 233 12.14 -14.85 2.57
C LEU A 233 11.58 -15.84 3.58
N LYS A 234 11.48 -15.44 4.84
CA LYS A 234 10.90 -16.26 5.90
C LYS A 234 9.53 -15.70 6.26
N ILE A 235 8.56 -16.60 6.34
CA ILE A 235 7.17 -16.26 6.68
C ILE A 235 6.83 -17.06 7.92
N SER A 236 6.58 -16.36 9.02
CA SER A 236 6.29 -16.97 10.31
C SER A 236 4.86 -16.64 10.69
N ARG A 237 4.08 -17.66 11.10
CA ARG A 237 2.73 -17.43 11.63
C ARG A 237 2.86 -16.80 13.01
N ALA A 238 2.09 -15.75 13.28
CA ALA A 238 2.07 -15.15 14.61
C ALA A 238 1.45 -16.15 15.61
N GLY A 239 2.09 -16.31 16.76
CA GLY A 239 1.65 -17.25 17.82
C GLY A 239 2.02 -18.71 17.60
N ALA A 240 2.87 -19.03 16.62
CA ALA A 240 3.45 -20.37 16.41
C ALA A 240 4.85 -20.51 17.02
#